data_AF-A0A2C6DLK6-F1
#
_entry.id   AF-A0A2C6DLK6-F1
#
_cell.length_a   1.000
_cell.length_b   1.000
_cell.length_c   1.000
_cell.angle_alpha   90.00
_cell.angle_beta   90.00
_cell.angle_gamma   90.00
#
_symmetry.space_group_name_H-M   'P 1'
#
loop_
_entity.id
_entity.type
_entity.pdbx_description
1 polymer ?
#
loop_
_entity_poly.entity_id
_entity_poly.type
_entity_poly.pdbx_seq_one_letter_code
_entity_poly.pdbx_strand_id
1 'polypeptide(L)'
;MTTFAEKNIVFPDGQLNVAPLPEAVMINGFTPETRDAPGMPLPAQYLNWLFRDIYRKAGQLEQKTNTLNERVIPAWMPIACPMADAPAGYLKCNGAAFDKELYPELAMGYPSGKLPDLRGEFIRGWDDGRGVDEGRAILNAQGDAIRNITGRFWDIVYQRNTGASVEGVFYMDENILNMRTFHSGEINTPTGDSIYFSADRVVPTASENRPRNIAFLYIVRAA
;
A
#
# COMPACT_ATOMS: atom_id res chain seq x y z
N MET A 1 -41.47 28.49 -19.73
CA MET A 1 -42.52 27.51 -20.07
C MET A 1 -43.03 26.95 -18.76
N THR A 2 -44.29 27.16 -18.39
CA THR A 2 -44.85 26.59 -17.17
C THR A 2 -45.10 25.10 -17.38
N THR A 3 -44.58 24.28 -16.46
CA THR A 3 -44.62 22.83 -16.59
C THR A 3 -46.00 22.28 -16.26
N PHE A 4 -46.28 21.05 -16.68
CA PHE A 4 -47.56 20.37 -16.44
C PHE A 4 -47.92 20.26 -14.95
N ALA A 5 -46.98 20.47 -14.03
CA ALA A 5 -47.20 20.45 -12.58
C ALA A 5 -47.58 21.82 -11.98
N GLU A 6 -47.53 22.91 -12.76
CA GLU A 6 -47.69 24.28 -12.26
C GLU A 6 -49.01 24.95 -12.68
N LYS A 7 -49.70 24.43 -13.70
CA LYS A 7 -51.05 24.87 -14.07
C LYS A 7 -52.09 23.98 -13.38
N ASN A 8 -53.05 24.57 -12.67
CA ASN A 8 -54.26 23.87 -12.20
C ASN A 8 -55.11 23.51 -13.42
N ILE A 9 -54.86 22.33 -13.96
CA ILE A 9 -55.61 21.79 -15.11
C ILE A 9 -56.71 20.91 -14.56
N VAL A 10 -57.95 21.27 -14.86
CA VAL A 10 -59.15 20.46 -14.58
C VAL A 10 -59.43 19.62 -15.81
N PHE A 11 -59.32 18.30 -15.68
CA PHE A 11 -59.64 17.37 -16.76
C PHE A 11 -61.17 17.29 -16.97
N PRO A 12 -61.65 16.80 -18.12
CA PRO A 12 -63.08 16.74 -18.45
C PRO A 12 -63.96 15.99 -17.44
N ASP A 13 -63.35 15.18 -16.57
CA ASP A 13 -63.96 14.44 -15.47
C ASP A 13 -63.89 15.17 -14.12
N GLY A 14 -63.47 16.45 -14.09
CA GLY A 14 -63.42 17.31 -12.91
C GLY A 14 -62.15 17.15 -12.05
N GLN A 15 -61.20 16.33 -12.48
CA GLN A 15 -59.99 16.00 -11.73
C GLN A 15 -58.89 17.06 -11.84
N LEU A 16 -58.18 17.32 -10.73
CA LEU A 16 -57.02 18.24 -10.69
C LEU A 16 -55.70 17.46 -10.81
N ASN A 17 -54.75 18.01 -11.57
CA ASN A 17 -53.42 17.40 -11.74
C ASN A 17 -52.55 17.38 -10.45
N VAL A 18 -52.89 18.11 -9.40
CA VAL A 18 -52.19 18.12 -8.09
C VAL A 18 -53.19 18.01 -6.93
N ALA A 19 -52.99 17.05 -6.05
CA ALA A 19 -53.66 16.90 -4.75
C ALA A 19 -52.79 15.98 -3.86
N PRO A 20 -53.00 15.99 -2.55
CA PRO A 20 -52.07 15.39 -1.59
C PRO A 20 -52.28 13.88 -1.44
N LEU A 21 -51.21 13.16 -1.13
CA LEU A 21 -51.26 11.73 -0.81
C LEU A 21 -52.02 11.44 0.49
N PRO A 22 -52.74 10.31 0.62
CA PRO A 22 -53.43 9.92 1.86
C PRO A 22 -52.44 9.42 2.92
N GLU A 23 -52.68 9.74 4.19
CA GLU A 23 -51.87 9.30 5.34
C GLU A 23 -51.69 7.78 5.43
N ALA A 24 -52.68 6.99 5.00
CA ALA A 24 -52.63 5.53 5.01
C ALA A 24 -51.48 4.95 4.16
N VAL A 25 -51.06 5.66 3.11
CA VAL A 25 -49.96 5.26 2.20
C VAL A 25 -48.59 5.44 2.86
N MET A 26 -48.49 6.40 3.77
CA MET A 26 -47.25 6.78 4.44
C MET A 26 -46.90 5.86 5.61
N ILE A 27 -47.90 5.20 6.21
CA ILE A 27 -47.74 4.42 7.44
C ILE A 27 -47.59 2.92 7.15
N ASN A 28 -48.34 2.38 6.18
CA ASN A 28 -48.47 0.92 6.02
C ASN A 28 -47.71 0.33 4.82
N GLY A 29 -47.13 1.17 3.94
CA GLY A 29 -46.77 0.72 2.59
C GLY A 29 -48.03 0.38 1.76
N PHE A 30 -47.95 0.52 0.43
CA PHE A 30 -49.16 0.56 -0.39
C PHE A 30 -49.67 -0.85 -0.75
N THR A 31 -50.85 -1.23 -0.23
CA THR A 31 -51.69 -2.32 -0.76
C THR A 31 -52.91 -1.69 -1.46
N PRO A 32 -53.03 -1.74 -2.80
CA PRO A 32 -54.14 -1.09 -3.50
C PRO A 32 -55.43 -1.89 -3.29
N GLU A 33 -56.47 -1.25 -2.77
CA GLU A 33 -57.84 -1.76 -2.92
C GLU A 33 -58.50 -1.14 -4.15
N THR A 34 -59.03 -2.00 -5.02
CA THR A 34 -59.69 -1.62 -6.25
C THR A 34 -61.07 -1.02 -5.96
N ARG A 35 -61.11 0.31 -6.03
CA ARG A 35 -62.18 1.19 -6.54
C ARG A 35 -63.62 0.80 -6.18
N ASP A 36 -64.15 1.42 -5.11
CA ASP A 36 -65.60 1.75 -4.98
C ASP A 36 -65.96 2.85 -3.93
N ALA A 37 -65.01 3.68 -3.43
CA ALA A 37 -65.32 4.72 -2.42
C ALA A 37 -64.87 6.15 -2.79
N PRO A 38 -65.70 7.19 -2.56
CA PRO A 38 -65.37 8.59 -2.85
C PRO A 38 -64.48 9.21 -1.75
N GLY A 39 -63.37 9.84 -2.13
CA GLY A 39 -62.48 10.57 -1.21
C GLY A 39 -60.97 10.31 -1.33
N MET A 40 -60.49 9.59 -2.37
CA MET A 40 -59.06 9.28 -2.53
C MET A 40 -58.38 10.10 -3.65
N PRO A 41 -57.12 10.51 -3.47
CA PRO A 41 -56.37 11.31 -4.42
C PRO A 41 -56.04 10.52 -5.67
N LEU A 42 -55.95 11.28 -6.76
CA LEU A 42 -55.92 10.72 -8.10
C LEU A 42 -54.58 10.04 -8.39
N PRO A 43 -54.57 8.97 -9.19
CA PRO A 43 -53.37 8.20 -9.53
C PRO A 43 -52.15 9.04 -9.95
N ALA A 44 -52.37 10.20 -10.57
CA ALA A 44 -51.30 11.13 -11.00
C ALA A 44 -50.50 11.74 -9.86
N GLN A 45 -51.10 11.94 -8.69
CA GLN A 45 -50.47 12.60 -7.53
C GLN A 45 -49.59 11.65 -6.77
N TYR A 46 -50.05 10.40 -6.67
CA TYR A 46 -49.24 9.28 -6.23
C TYR A 46 -47.99 9.12 -7.11
N LEU A 47 -48.17 9.20 -8.43
CA LEU A 47 -47.07 9.11 -9.37
C LEU A 47 -46.07 10.27 -9.22
N ASN A 48 -46.55 11.50 -9.02
CA ASN A 48 -45.70 12.68 -8.86
C ASN A 48 -44.89 12.65 -7.56
N TRP A 49 -45.49 12.22 -6.44
CA TRP A 49 -44.74 12.01 -5.20
C TRP A 49 -43.68 10.92 -5.35
N LEU A 50 -44.05 9.79 -5.95
CA LEU A 50 -43.12 8.68 -6.18
C LEU A 50 -41.91 9.13 -7.00
N PHE A 51 -42.13 9.87 -8.09
CA PHE A 51 -41.03 10.41 -8.89
C PHE A 51 -40.15 11.40 -8.11
N ARG A 52 -40.74 12.26 -7.27
CA ARG A 52 -39.97 13.19 -6.42
C ARG A 52 -39.18 12.47 -5.33
N ASP A 53 -39.74 11.44 -4.72
CA ASP A 53 -39.06 10.65 -3.69
C ASP A 53 -37.90 9.85 -4.28
N ILE A 54 -38.12 9.20 -5.42
CA ILE A 54 -37.07 8.53 -6.19
C ILE A 54 -35.96 9.53 -6.56
N TYR A 55 -36.31 10.71 -7.06
CA TYR A 55 -35.33 11.73 -7.45
C TYR A 55 -34.49 12.21 -6.25
N ARG A 56 -35.12 12.44 -5.09
CA ARG A 56 -34.41 12.81 -3.86
C ARG A 56 -33.49 11.70 -3.37
N LYS A 57 -33.99 10.46 -3.33
CA LYS A 57 -33.19 9.30 -2.92
C LYS A 57 -32.02 9.09 -3.87
N ALA A 58 -32.21 9.26 -5.18
CA ALA A 58 -31.14 9.20 -6.17
C ALA A 58 -30.07 10.28 -5.91
N GLY A 59 -30.48 11.54 -5.68
CA GLY A 59 -29.54 12.61 -5.33
C GLY A 59 -28.79 12.40 -4.02
N GLN A 60 -29.47 11.84 -3.00
CA GLN A 60 -28.81 11.44 -1.74
C GLN A 60 -27.80 10.30 -1.95
N LEU A 61 -28.14 9.34 -2.81
CA LEU A 61 -27.27 8.23 -3.16
C LEU A 61 -26.03 8.73 -3.91
N GLU A 62 -26.21 9.67 -4.84
CA GLU A 62 -25.13 10.31 -5.59
C GLU A 62 -24.20 11.09 -4.66
N GLN A 63 -24.74 11.93 -3.77
CA GLN A 63 -23.93 12.62 -2.76
C GLN A 63 -23.16 11.64 -1.87
N LYS A 64 -23.83 10.61 -1.35
CA LYS A 64 -23.19 9.60 -0.52
C LYS A 64 -22.09 8.86 -1.28
N THR A 65 -22.30 8.58 -2.56
CA THR A 65 -21.31 7.94 -3.43
C THR A 65 -20.09 8.85 -3.63
N ASN A 66 -20.30 10.14 -3.91
CA ASN A 66 -19.21 11.10 -4.07
C ASN A 66 -18.40 11.26 -2.78
N THR A 67 -19.07 11.38 -1.64
CA THR A 67 -18.38 11.44 -0.33
C THR A 67 -17.62 10.16 0.00
N LEU A 68 -18.14 8.99 -0.40
CA LEU A 68 -17.42 7.73 -0.23
C LEU A 68 -16.20 7.69 -1.14
N ASN A 69 -16.32 8.05 -2.42
CA ASN A 69 -15.22 8.06 -3.38
C ASN A 69 -14.06 8.97 -2.94
N GLU A 70 -14.35 10.13 -2.35
CA GLU A 70 -13.33 11.03 -1.78
C GLU A 70 -12.55 10.42 -0.60
N ARG A 71 -13.11 9.40 0.06
CA ARG A 71 -12.51 8.73 1.22
C ARG A 71 -11.85 7.40 0.86
N VAL A 72 -12.02 6.92 -0.36
CA VAL A 72 -11.41 5.66 -0.80
C VAL A 72 -9.92 5.89 -1.04
N ILE A 73 -9.10 5.01 -0.47
CA ILE A 73 -7.68 4.91 -0.83
C ILE A 73 -7.64 4.56 -2.32
N PRO A 74 -7.05 5.39 -3.19
CA PRO A 74 -7.14 5.08 -4.61
C PRO A 74 -6.41 3.78 -4.96
N ALA A 75 -6.70 3.22 -6.12
CA ALA A 75 -6.44 1.79 -6.41
C ALA A 75 -4.94 1.42 -6.39
N TRP A 76 -4.11 2.30 -6.96
CA TRP A 76 -2.67 2.19 -7.12
C TRP A 76 -1.77 2.26 -5.86
N MET A 77 -2.31 2.33 -4.64
CA MET A 77 -1.53 2.65 -3.44
C MET A 77 -1.32 1.37 -2.66
N PRO A 78 -0.07 0.98 -2.40
CA PRO A 78 0.22 -0.23 -1.66
C PRO A 78 -0.24 -0.08 -0.21
N ILE A 79 -0.94 -1.09 0.27
CA ILE A 79 -1.46 -1.21 1.64
C ILE A 79 -0.78 -2.40 2.29
N ALA A 80 -0.25 -2.21 3.50
CA ALA A 80 0.28 -3.29 4.32
C ALA A 80 -0.89 -4.08 4.94
N CYS A 81 -1.07 -5.31 4.50
CA CYS A 81 -2.12 -6.21 4.95
C CYS A 81 -1.55 -7.25 5.94
N PRO A 82 -2.17 -7.43 7.12
CA PRO A 82 -1.72 -8.44 8.09
C PRO A 82 -2.13 -9.87 7.70
N MET A 83 -2.91 -10.04 6.64
CA MET A 83 -3.38 -11.35 6.17
C MET A 83 -2.37 -11.98 5.20
N ALA A 84 -2.31 -13.32 5.19
CA ALA A 84 -1.46 -14.06 4.26
C ALA A 84 -1.97 -14.01 2.81
N ASP A 85 -3.28 -13.80 2.64
CA ASP A 85 -3.94 -13.69 1.36
C ASP A 85 -4.61 -12.33 1.19
N ALA A 86 -4.65 -11.87 -0.06
CA ALA A 86 -5.33 -10.62 -0.40
C ALA A 86 -6.85 -10.84 -0.24
N PRO A 87 -7.56 -9.94 0.47
CA PRO A 87 -9.02 -9.97 0.52
C PRO A 87 -9.63 -9.82 -0.87
N ALA A 88 -10.91 -10.19 -1.00
CA ALA A 88 -11.65 -9.97 -2.23
C ALA A 88 -11.64 -8.48 -2.63
N GLY A 89 -11.41 -8.21 -3.92
CA GLY A 89 -11.25 -6.85 -4.45
C GLY A 89 -9.84 -6.27 -4.34
N TYR A 90 -8.87 -7.04 -3.86
CA TYR A 90 -7.46 -6.64 -3.78
C TYR A 90 -6.55 -7.60 -4.54
N LEU A 91 -5.41 -7.08 -5.01
CA LEU A 91 -4.37 -7.83 -5.71
C LEU A 91 -3.07 -7.78 -4.91
N LYS A 92 -2.30 -8.87 -4.94
CA LYS A 92 -0.98 -8.94 -4.29
C LYS A 92 0.05 -8.18 -5.12
N CYS A 93 0.92 -7.41 -4.47
CA CYS A 93 2.11 -6.82 -5.10
C CYS A 93 3.22 -7.87 -5.23
N ASN A 94 3.02 -8.87 -6.08
CA ASN A 94 3.92 -10.01 -6.28
C ASN A 94 4.49 -10.08 -7.71
N GLY A 95 4.53 -8.96 -8.42
CA GLY A 95 4.98 -8.93 -9.81
C GLY A 95 3.94 -9.41 -10.84
N ALA A 96 2.70 -9.70 -10.45
CA ALA A 96 1.67 -10.16 -11.38
C ALA A 96 1.29 -9.07 -12.39
N ALA A 97 0.95 -9.51 -13.61
CA ALA A 97 0.27 -8.66 -14.59
C ALA A 97 -1.21 -8.52 -14.23
N PHE A 98 -1.84 -7.43 -14.65
CA PHE A 98 -3.27 -7.18 -14.50
C PHE A 98 -3.84 -6.59 -15.78
N ASP A 99 -5.16 -6.75 -15.94
CA ASP A 99 -5.89 -6.19 -17.06
C ASP A 99 -6.18 -4.70 -16.83
N LYS A 100 -5.62 -3.85 -17.69
CA LYS A 100 -5.77 -2.39 -17.60
C LYS A 100 -7.15 -1.89 -18.03
N GLU A 101 -7.85 -2.65 -18.88
CA GLU A 101 -9.21 -2.31 -19.29
C GLU A 101 -10.20 -2.62 -18.17
N LEU A 102 -9.97 -3.72 -17.45
CA LEU A 102 -10.76 -4.08 -16.28
C LEU A 102 -10.47 -3.18 -15.07
N TYR A 103 -9.22 -2.75 -14.91
CA TYR A 103 -8.73 -1.96 -13.77
C TYR A 103 -8.06 -0.63 -14.19
N PRO A 104 -8.83 0.31 -14.75
CA PRO A 104 -8.28 1.55 -15.31
C PRO A 104 -7.69 2.48 -14.24
N GLU A 105 -8.27 2.53 -13.04
CA GLU A 105 -7.74 3.35 -11.94
C GLU A 105 -6.39 2.82 -11.45
N LEU A 106 -6.25 1.50 -11.35
CA LEU A 106 -4.98 0.85 -11.00
C LEU A 106 -3.90 1.12 -12.07
N ALA A 107 -4.29 1.12 -13.34
CA ALA A 107 -3.42 1.43 -14.47
C ALA A 107 -2.89 2.87 -14.45
N MET A 108 -3.54 3.82 -13.75
CA MET A 108 -3.01 5.18 -13.58
C MET A 108 -1.69 5.18 -12.81
N GLY A 109 -1.51 4.28 -11.83
CA GLY A 109 -0.27 4.19 -11.05
C GLY A 109 0.70 3.13 -11.52
N TYR A 110 0.20 2.10 -12.22
CA TYR A 110 1.01 1.06 -12.84
C TYR A 110 0.73 0.95 -14.36
N PRO A 111 1.17 1.92 -15.18
CA PRO A 111 0.82 1.98 -16.61
C PRO A 111 1.31 0.79 -17.44
N SER A 112 2.34 0.09 -16.95
CA SER A 112 2.87 -1.13 -17.54
C SER A 112 1.87 -2.30 -17.52
N GLY A 113 0.82 -2.22 -16.70
CA GLY A 113 -0.09 -3.35 -16.47
C GLY A 113 0.52 -4.44 -15.60
N LYS A 114 1.59 -4.13 -14.86
CA LYS A 114 2.28 -5.05 -13.97
C LYS A 114 2.51 -4.40 -12.61
N LEU A 115 2.15 -5.13 -11.55
CA LEU A 115 2.41 -4.70 -10.19
C LEU A 115 3.90 -4.87 -9.84
N PRO A 116 4.44 -4.08 -8.91
CA PRO A 116 5.76 -4.34 -8.36
C PRO A 116 5.76 -5.67 -7.60
N ASP A 117 6.92 -6.32 -7.53
CA ASP A 117 7.15 -7.43 -6.62
C ASP A 117 7.76 -6.87 -5.33
N LEU A 118 6.95 -6.75 -4.28
CA LEU A 118 7.35 -6.16 -3.00
C LEU A 118 7.62 -7.21 -1.93
N ARG A 119 7.74 -8.48 -2.31
CA ARG A 119 8.00 -9.57 -1.37
C ARG A 119 9.45 -9.48 -0.87
N GLY A 120 9.61 -9.14 0.42
CA GLY A 120 10.93 -8.97 1.03
C GLY A 120 11.54 -7.58 0.83
N GLU A 121 10.83 -6.66 0.17
CA GLU A 121 11.35 -5.33 -0.15
C GLU A 121 10.96 -4.28 0.90
N PHE A 122 11.85 -3.32 1.12
CA PHE A 122 11.53 -2.11 1.87
C PHE A 122 11.13 -0.98 0.92
N ILE A 123 9.98 -0.36 1.16
CA ILE A 123 9.56 0.83 0.42
C ILE A 123 10.28 2.06 1.00
N ARG A 124 10.91 2.85 0.13
CA ARG A 124 11.52 4.14 0.46
C ARG A 124 10.85 5.29 -0.29
N GLY A 125 11.02 6.50 0.24
CA GLY A 125 10.67 7.71 -0.50
C GLY A 125 11.51 7.85 -1.77
N TRP A 126 10.86 8.26 -2.85
CA TRP A 126 11.54 8.66 -4.08
C TRP A 126 12.23 10.01 -3.87
N ASP A 127 13.41 10.18 -4.48
CA ASP A 127 14.24 11.38 -4.26
C ASP A 127 13.59 12.66 -4.77
N ASP A 128 12.85 12.57 -5.88
CA ASP A 128 12.15 13.68 -6.54
C ASP A 128 13.01 14.96 -6.68
N GLY A 129 14.28 14.78 -7.04
CA GLY A 129 15.22 15.87 -7.28
C GLY A 129 15.87 16.47 -6.03
N ARG A 130 15.75 15.84 -4.85
CA ARG A 130 16.44 16.31 -3.63
C ARG A 130 17.96 16.12 -3.67
N GLY A 131 18.47 15.19 -4.48
CA GLY A 131 19.91 14.92 -4.64
C GLY A 131 20.47 13.89 -3.63
N VAL A 132 19.62 13.22 -2.85
CA VAL A 132 20.08 12.15 -1.93
C VAL A 132 20.25 10.83 -2.67
N ASP A 133 19.49 10.65 -3.74
CA ASP A 133 19.37 9.41 -4.48
C ASP A 133 19.16 9.69 -5.97
N GLU A 134 20.18 10.35 -6.54
CA GLU A 134 20.18 10.86 -7.89
C GLU A 134 20.11 9.75 -8.94
N GLY A 135 19.35 10.02 -10.01
CA GLY A 135 19.23 9.12 -11.15
C GLY A 135 18.32 7.91 -10.94
N ARG A 136 17.77 7.70 -9.73
CA ARG A 136 16.84 6.58 -9.49
C ARG A 136 15.43 6.90 -9.98
N ALA A 137 14.89 6.02 -10.81
CA ALA A 137 13.50 6.09 -11.26
C ALA A 137 12.52 5.55 -10.20
N ILE A 138 11.29 6.05 -10.21
CA ILE A 138 10.20 5.52 -9.38
C ILE A 138 9.97 4.02 -9.69
N LEU A 139 9.66 3.22 -8.66
CA LEU A 139 9.48 1.76 -8.73
C LEU A 139 10.72 0.94 -9.13
N ASN A 140 11.92 1.53 -9.17
CA ASN A 140 13.15 0.79 -9.42
C ASN A 140 13.67 0.09 -8.16
N ALA A 141 14.02 -1.19 -8.29
CA ALA A 141 14.59 -1.99 -7.19
C ALA A 141 16.06 -1.63 -6.95
N GLN A 142 16.48 -1.67 -5.68
CA GLN A 142 17.86 -1.47 -5.28
C GLN A 142 18.26 -2.59 -4.33
N GLY A 143 19.42 -3.22 -4.57
CA GLY A 143 20.00 -4.21 -3.67
C GLY A 143 20.47 -3.60 -2.34
N ASP A 144 20.68 -4.43 -1.33
CA ASP A 144 21.21 -3.99 -0.06
C ASP A 144 22.66 -3.50 -0.20
N ALA A 145 23.03 -2.52 0.62
CA ALA A 145 24.38 -2.01 0.70
C ALA A 145 24.64 -1.46 2.11
N ILE A 146 25.86 -1.67 2.59
CA ILE A 146 26.40 -0.92 3.71
C ILE A 146 27.22 0.25 3.18
N ARG A 147 27.36 1.31 4.00
CA ARG A 147 28.32 2.37 3.69
C ARG A 147 29.74 1.79 3.68
N ASN A 148 30.63 2.44 2.94
CA ASN A 148 32.04 2.05 2.91
C ASN A 148 32.62 2.08 4.34
N ILE A 149 33.31 1.01 4.72
CA ILE A 149 34.03 0.89 5.98
C ILE A 149 35.51 0.87 5.64
N THR A 150 36.27 1.84 6.12
CA THR A 150 37.70 1.95 5.89
C THR A 150 38.49 1.74 7.18
N GLY A 151 39.67 1.16 7.04
CA GLY A 151 40.60 0.93 8.15
C GLY A 151 41.98 0.61 7.61
N ARG A 152 43.02 0.83 8.41
CA ARG A 152 44.39 0.50 8.01
C ARG A 152 45.24 0.11 9.22
N PHE A 153 46.02 -0.95 9.04
CA PHE A 153 47.16 -1.25 9.89
C PHE A 153 48.43 -0.66 9.26
N TRP A 154 49.24 0.01 10.07
CA TRP A 154 50.55 0.56 9.69
C TRP A 154 51.62 -0.01 10.60
N ASP A 155 52.79 -0.33 10.03
CA ASP A 155 54.03 -0.64 10.76
C ASP A 155 53.86 -1.61 11.95
N ILE A 156 53.26 -2.78 11.69
CA ILE A 156 53.14 -3.84 12.70
C ILE A 156 54.55 -4.45 12.91
N VAL A 157 55.29 -3.94 13.90
CA VAL A 157 56.57 -4.53 14.35
C VAL A 157 56.30 -5.56 15.45
N TYR A 158 56.37 -6.84 15.09
CA TYR A 158 56.13 -7.95 16.01
C TYR A 158 57.45 -8.43 16.65
N GLN A 159 57.61 -8.24 17.97
CA GLN A 159 58.70 -8.86 18.75
C GLN A 159 58.22 -10.20 19.32
N ARG A 160 59.05 -11.26 19.17
CA ARG A 160 58.77 -12.56 19.81
C ARG A 160 58.58 -12.36 21.32
N ASN A 161 57.55 -12.99 21.88
CA ASN A 161 57.19 -13.08 23.30
C ASN A 161 56.35 -11.94 23.92
N THR A 162 55.89 -10.95 23.16
CA THR A 162 54.80 -10.07 23.62
C THR A 162 53.51 -10.52 22.95
N GLY A 163 52.71 -11.37 23.64
CA GLY A 163 51.45 -11.89 23.10
C GLY A 163 50.60 -10.74 22.56
N ALA A 164 50.32 -10.75 21.26
CA ALA A 164 49.52 -9.70 20.65
C ALA A 164 48.07 -9.83 21.16
N SER A 165 47.61 -8.83 21.90
CA SER A 165 46.23 -8.76 22.38
C SER A 165 45.35 -8.12 21.31
N VAL A 166 44.38 -8.87 20.80
CA VAL A 166 43.32 -8.37 19.93
C VAL A 166 41.98 -8.39 20.68
N GLU A 167 41.15 -7.38 20.45
CA GLU A 167 39.87 -7.21 21.14
C GLU A 167 38.76 -6.87 20.14
N GLY A 168 37.51 -7.12 20.54
CA GLY A 168 36.32 -6.78 19.76
C GLY A 168 36.18 -7.62 18.50
N VAL A 169 36.04 -6.94 17.35
CA VAL A 169 35.87 -7.58 16.03
C VAL A 169 37.12 -8.31 15.55
N PHE A 170 38.29 -8.03 16.13
CA PHE A 170 39.54 -8.68 15.75
C PHE A 170 39.83 -9.87 16.65
N TYR A 171 40.32 -10.96 16.04
CA TYR A 171 40.69 -12.16 16.77
C TYR A 171 41.81 -12.95 16.10
N MET A 172 42.47 -13.78 16.88
CA MET A 172 43.45 -14.77 16.42
C MET A 172 42.84 -16.15 16.60
N ASP A 173 42.96 -17.00 15.59
CA ASP A 173 42.61 -18.41 15.73
C ASP A 173 43.83 -19.18 16.24
N GLU A 174 43.77 -19.63 17.49
CA GLU A 174 44.84 -20.40 18.14
C GLU A 174 45.12 -21.75 17.45
N ASN A 175 44.21 -22.25 16.59
CA ASN A 175 44.39 -23.49 15.83
C ASN A 175 45.11 -23.30 14.50
N ILE A 176 45.28 -22.05 14.02
CA ILE A 176 46.00 -21.73 12.78
C ILE A 176 47.42 -21.26 13.15
N LEU A 177 48.20 -22.14 13.79
CA LEU A 177 49.63 -21.95 14.04
C LEU A 177 50.47 -22.21 12.77
N ASN A 178 50.03 -21.73 11.60
CA ASN A 178 50.80 -21.82 10.36
C ASN A 178 51.81 -20.68 10.23
N MET A 179 52.65 -20.50 11.25
CA MET A 179 53.84 -19.66 11.14
C MET A 179 54.98 -20.50 10.56
N ARG A 180 55.36 -20.24 9.31
CA ARG A 180 56.64 -20.71 8.79
C ARG A 180 57.77 -19.99 9.52
N THR A 181 58.48 -20.70 10.38
CA THR A 181 59.73 -20.25 10.97
C THR A 181 60.77 -20.13 9.85
N PHE A 182 61.10 -18.91 9.42
CA PHE A 182 62.34 -18.69 8.66
C PHE A 182 63.47 -18.50 9.65
N HIS A 183 64.44 -19.40 9.61
CA HIS A 183 65.67 -19.32 10.42
C HIS A 183 66.86 -19.28 9.45
N SER A 184 67.41 -18.10 9.24
CA SER A 184 68.75 -17.94 8.66
C SER A 184 69.41 -16.74 9.34
N GLY A 185 70.65 -16.93 9.81
CA GLY A 185 71.36 -16.07 10.74
C GLY A 185 71.27 -14.56 10.49
N GLU A 186 71.15 -13.83 11.59
CA GLU A 186 71.36 -12.38 11.73
C GLU A 186 70.47 -11.43 10.90
N ILE A 187 69.15 -11.63 10.90
CA ILE A 187 68.16 -10.52 10.91
C ILE A 187 66.96 -11.00 11.72
N ASN A 188 66.45 -10.19 12.66
CA ASN A 188 65.17 -10.45 13.33
C ASN A 188 64.04 -10.42 12.29
N THR A 189 63.77 -11.53 11.59
CA THR A 189 62.64 -11.61 10.67
C THR A 189 61.35 -11.61 11.50
N PRO A 190 60.44 -10.63 11.31
CA PRO A 190 59.15 -10.61 11.98
C PRO A 190 58.42 -11.92 11.67
N THR A 191 58.00 -12.61 12.72
CA THR A 191 57.10 -13.76 12.57
C THR A 191 55.68 -13.17 12.62
N GLY A 192 54.86 -13.36 11.59
CA GLY A 192 53.55 -12.72 11.48
C GLY A 192 52.42 -13.60 12.00
N ASP A 193 51.57 -13.04 12.86
CA ASP A 193 50.31 -13.67 13.29
C ASP A 193 49.18 -13.30 12.32
N SER A 194 48.27 -14.26 12.06
CA SER A 194 47.06 -13.99 11.29
C SER A 194 45.99 -13.39 12.18
N ILE A 195 45.61 -12.14 11.90
CA ILE A 195 44.51 -11.45 12.58
C ILE A 195 43.28 -11.48 11.66
N TYR A 196 42.18 -12.01 12.17
CA TYR A 196 40.91 -12.11 11.47
C TYR A 196 39.97 -10.98 11.92
N PHE A 197 39.14 -10.51 11.00
CA PHE A 197 38.03 -9.61 11.30
C PHE A 197 36.72 -10.40 11.26
N SER A 198 35.92 -10.28 12.32
CA SER A 198 34.58 -10.83 12.37
C SER A 198 33.67 -9.96 13.22
N ALA A 199 32.63 -9.41 12.59
CA ALA A 199 31.70 -8.50 13.24
C ALA A 199 30.76 -9.21 14.23
N ASP A 200 30.47 -10.49 14.00
CA ASP A 200 29.59 -11.34 14.83
C ASP A 200 30.02 -11.40 16.31
N ARG A 201 31.30 -11.14 16.58
CA ARG A 201 31.89 -11.10 17.92
C ARG A 201 31.31 -10.00 18.81
N VAL A 202 30.80 -8.92 18.22
CA VAL A 202 30.33 -7.74 18.96
C VAL A 202 28.96 -7.23 18.52
N VAL A 203 28.48 -7.66 17.34
CA VAL A 203 27.15 -7.30 16.84
C VAL A 203 26.44 -8.52 16.25
N PRO A 204 25.09 -8.57 16.27
CA PRO A 204 24.35 -9.59 15.55
C PRO A 204 24.59 -9.50 14.04
N THR A 205 24.91 -10.63 13.41
CA THR A 205 25.13 -10.71 11.96
C THR A 205 24.16 -11.70 11.30
N ALA A 206 23.84 -11.47 10.04
CA ALA A 206 23.06 -12.35 9.19
C ALA A 206 23.57 -12.26 7.74
N SER A 207 23.03 -13.07 6.83
CA SER A 207 23.36 -13.03 5.40
C SER A 207 22.88 -11.75 4.67
N GLU A 208 22.01 -10.96 5.30
CA GLU A 208 21.41 -9.74 4.77
C GLU A 208 21.50 -8.62 5.82
N ASN A 209 21.87 -7.41 5.40
CA ASN A 209 21.81 -6.25 6.28
C ASN A 209 20.39 -5.69 6.38
N ARG A 210 19.73 -5.86 7.53
CA ARG A 210 18.37 -5.39 7.73
C ARG A 210 18.12 -4.87 9.15
N PRO A 211 17.32 -3.81 9.31
CA PRO A 211 16.78 -3.46 10.62
C PRO A 211 15.75 -4.51 11.05
N ARG A 212 15.40 -4.48 12.35
CA ARG A 212 14.25 -5.24 12.86
C ARG A 212 12.99 -4.82 12.08
N ASN A 213 12.24 -5.81 11.60
CA ASN A 213 11.04 -5.59 10.81
C ASN A 213 9.96 -6.64 11.11
N ILE A 214 8.73 -6.34 10.73
CA ILE A 214 7.58 -7.26 10.76
C ILE A 214 7.08 -7.37 9.32
N ALA A 215 6.88 -8.60 8.85
CA ALA A 215 6.41 -8.86 7.49
C ALA A 215 4.90 -8.65 7.39
N PHE A 216 4.49 -7.84 6.42
CA PHE A 216 3.10 -7.66 5.99
C PHE A 216 3.01 -8.02 4.50
N LEU A 217 1.85 -8.49 4.06
CA LEU A 217 1.56 -8.64 2.63
C LEU A 217 1.25 -7.28 2.03
N TYR A 218 1.97 -6.86 0.99
CA TYR A 218 1.59 -5.67 0.23
C TYR A 218 0.49 -6.01 -0.78
N ILE A 219 -0.60 -5.26 -0.70
CA ILE A 219 -1.74 -5.36 -1.62
C ILE A 219 -2.11 -4.00 -2.20
N VAL A 220 -2.78 -4.01 -3.35
CA VAL A 220 -3.41 -2.85 -3.96
C VAL A 220 -4.88 -3.17 -4.22
N ARG A 221 -5.73 -2.15 -4.24
CA ARG A 221 -7.14 -2.35 -4.57
C ARG A 221 -7.26 -2.57 -6.08
N ALA A 222 -8.11 -3.50 -6.51
CA ALA A 222 -8.25 -3.86 -7.91
C ALA A 222 -9.02 -2.77 -8.70
N ALA A 223 -10.12 -2.27 -8.13
CA ALA A 223 -11.00 -1.28 -8.74
C ALA A 223 -11.62 -0.39 -7.68
#